data_AF-A0A919W2Q1-F1
#
_entry.id   AF-A0A919W2Q1-F1
#
_cell.length_a   1.000
_cell.length_b   1.000
_cell.length_c   1.000
_cell.angle_alpha   90.00
_cell.angle_beta   90.00
_cell.angle_gamma   90.00
#
_symmetry.space_group_name_H-M   'P 1'
#
loop_
_entity.id
_entity.type
_entity.pdbx_description
1 polymer ?
#
loop_
_entity_poly.entity_id
_entity_poly.type
_entity_poly.pdbx_seq_one_letter_code
_entity_poly.pdbx_strand_id
1 'polypeptide(L)'
;MFYLDVSFEETVRRHAGRAATAGFGEREMRDWYRRLDLLGVPGEQVIPEASALDDTVATILHAGGLSGAVPGTPCPTRCPHCAGTSVPPNVP
;
A
#
# COMPACT_ATOMS: atom_id res chain seq x y z
N MET A 1 0.94 -1.33 -13.23
CA MET A 1 -0.04 -0.51 -12.49
C MET A 1 -0.66 -1.43 -11.45
N PHE A 2 -0.86 -0.98 -10.21
CA PHE A 2 -1.47 -1.81 -9.17
C PHE A 2 -2.71 -1.10 -8.62
N TYR A 3 -3.83 -1.81 -8.57
CA TYR A 3 -5.09 -1.36 -7.97
C TYR A 3 -5.32 -2.11 -6.66
N LEU A 4 -5.57 -1.40 -5.56
CA LEU A 4 -5.96 -2.02 -4.29
C LEU A 4 -7.49 -2.16 -4.28
N ASP A 5 -8.02 -3.38 -4.40
CA ASP A 5 -9.47 -3.64 -4.29
C ASP A 5 -9.89 -3.61 -2.83
N VAL A 6 -10.05 -2.39 -2.32
CA VAL A 6 -10.55 -2.10 -0.97
C VAL A 6 -12.05 -1.81 -1.03
N SER A 7 -12.79 -2.42 -0.12
CA SER A 7 -14.22 -2.20 0.07
C SER A 7 -14.52 -0.74 0.42
N PHE A 8 -15.76 -0.33 0.16
CA PHE A 8 -16.22 0.99 0.53
C PHE A 8 -16.17 1.19 2.05
N GLU A 9 -16.61 0.18 2.80
CA GLU A 9 -16.65 0.15 4.26
C GLU A 9 -15.25 0.34 4.86
N GLU A 10 -14.26 -0.40 4.36
CA GLU A 10 -12.88 -0.26 4.81
C GLU A 10 -12.29 1.11 4.44
N THR A 11 -12.64 1.62 3.27
CA THR A 11 -12.22 2.96 2.81
C THR A 11 -12.76 4.05 3.73
N VAL A 12 -14.04 3.99 4.12
CA VAL A 12 -14.68 4.93 5.06
C VAL A 12 -14.05 4.82 6.45
N ARG A 13 -13.85 3.60 6.95
CA ARG A 13 -13.22 3.38 8.27
C ARG A 13 -11.82 4.01 8.35
N ARG A 14 -10.98 3.81 7.32
CA ARG A 14 -9.64 4.41 7.26
C ARG A 14 -9.68 5.93 7.11
N HIS A 15 -10.61 6.45 6.31
CA HIS A 15 -10.78 7.90 6.13
C HIS A 15 -11.15 8.61 7.44
N ALA A 16 -12.07 8.02 8.22
CA ALA A 16 -12.48 8.55 9.52
C ALA A 16 -11.34 8.63 10.54
N GLY A 17 -10.35 7.72 10.47
CA GLY A 17 -9.18 7.70 11.33
C GLY A 17 -8.07 8.69 10.95
N ARG A 18 -8.22 9.45 9.85
CA ARG A 18 -7.19 10.39 9.38
C ARG A 18 -7.29 11.71 10.15
N ALA A 19 -6.20 12.12 10.81
CA ALA A 19 -6.13 13.32 11.66
C ALA A 19 -6.49 14.65 10.96
N ALA A 20 -6.51 14.67 9.63
CA ALA A 20 -7.08 15.74 8.82
C ALA A 20 -8.07 15.11 7.83
N THR A 21 -9.34 15.01 8.21
CA THR A 21 -10.41 14.59 7.29
C THR A 21 -10.53 15.62 6.17
N ALA A 22 -10.45 15.17 4.92
CA ALA A 22 -10.27 16.00 3.72
C ALA A 22 -11.50 16.85 3.32
N GLY A 23 -12.34 17.26 4.27
CA GLY A 23 -13.48 18.14 4.06
C GLY A 23 -14.74 17.47 3.49
N PHE A 24 -14.75 16.14 3.35
CA PHE A 24 -15.89 15.35 2.86
C PHE A 24 -16.13 14.11 3.72
N GLY A 25 -17.38 13.65 3.76
CA GLY A 25 -17.84 12.51 4.55
C GLY A 25 -18.29 11.30 3.71
N GLU A 26 -18.84 10.29 4.38
CA GLU A 26 -19.24 9.01 3.75
C GLU A 26 -20.17 9.21 2.55
N ARG A 27 -21.14 10.13 2.64
CA ARG A 27 -22.11 10.36 1.57
C ARG A 27 -21.43 10.75 0.25
N GLU A 28 -20.50 11.69 0.29
CA GLU A 28 -19.76 12.13 -0.90
C GLU A 28 -18.85 11.01 -1.42
N MET A 29 -18.20 10.28 -0.52
CA MET A 29 -17.38 9.11 -0.90
C MET A 29 -18.21 8.06 -1.62
N ARG A 30 -19.47 7.83 -1.20
CA ARG A 30 -20.37 6.84 -1.82
C ARG A 30 -20.71 7.20 -3.26
N ASP A 31 -20.85 8.49 -3.57
CA ASP A 31 -21.14 8.97 -4.92
C ASP A 31 -19.93 8.76 -5.87
N TRP A 32 -18.70 8.82 -5.33
CA TRP A 32 -17.47 8.65 -6.11
C TRP A 32 -16.98 7.21 -6.18
N TYR A 33 -17.31 6.37 -5.20
CA TYR A 33 -16.78 5.02 -5.11
C TYR A 33 -17.25 4.15 -6.28
N ARG A 34 -16.27 3.59 -6.99
CA ARG A 34 -16.45 2.60 -8.04
C ARG A 34 -15.54 1.42 -7.73
N ARG A 35 -16.14 0.26 -7.46
CA ARG A 35 -15.40 -0.96 -7.23
C ARG A 35 -14.74 -1.39 -8.54
N LEU A 36 -13.45 -1.72 -8.47
CA LEU A 36 -12.64 -2.10 -9.65
C LEU A 36 -12.69 -1.03 -10.75
N ASP A 37 -12.48 0.23 -10.37
CA ASP A 37 -12.30 1.35 -11.31
C ASP A 37 -10.91 1.29 -11.97
N LEU A 38 -10.72 0.24 -12.78
CA LEU A 38 -9.46 -0.11 -13.43
C LEU A 38 -9.21 0.80 -14.64
N LEU A 39 -7.93 1.08 -14.91
CA LEU A 39 -7.52 1.91 -16.05
C LEU A 39 -7.52 1.14 -17.38
N GLY A 40 -7.60 -0.19 -17.35
CA GLY A 40 -7.59 -1.05 -18.53
C GLY A 40 -6.23 -1.09 -19.23
N VAL A 41 -5.15 -0.74 -18.52
CA VAL A 41 -3.81 -0.69 -19.09
C VAL A 41 -3.14 -2.06 -19.06
N PRO A 42 -2.28 -2.40 -20.05
CA PRO A 42 -1.56 -3.67 -20.04
C PRO A 42 -0.75 -3.85 -18.75
N GLY A 43 -0.87 -5.03 -18.13
CA GLY A 43 -0.15 -5.34 -16.90
C GLY A 43 -0.68 -4.63 -15.65
N GLU A 44 -1.90 -4.09 -15.69
CA GLU A 44 -2.65 -3.72 -14.49
C GLU A 44 -2.94 -4.96 -13.63
N GLN A 45 -2.60 -4.90 -12.35
CA GLN A 45 -2.78 -5.98 -11.40
C GLN A 45 -3.65 -5.51 -10.24
N VAL A 46 -4.58 -6.37 -9.82
CA VAL A 46 -5.45 -6.12 -8.67
C VAL A 46 -4.86 -6.81 -7.45
N ILE A 47 -4.71 -6.06 -6.36
CA ILE A 47 -4.29 -6.54 -5.06
C ILE A 47 -5.52 -6.57 -4.15
N PRO A 48 -5.96 -7.74 -3.67
CA PRO A 48 -7.14 -7.87 -2.80
C PRO A 48 -6.99 -7.13 -1.47
N GLU A 49 -8.10 -6.65 -0.90
CA GLU A 49 -8.13 -6.06 0.46
C GLU A 49 -7.48 -6.96 1.54
N ALA A 50 -7.68 -8.28 1.42
CA ALA A 50 -7.20 -9.26 2.39
C ALA A 50 -5.70 -9.55 2.28
N SER A 51 -4.99 -8.98 1.29
CA SER A 51 -3.55 -9.18 1.15
C SER A 51 -2.81 -8.60 2.34
N ALA A 52 -1.90 -9.40 2.91
CA ALA A 52 -1.00 -8.92 3.94
C ALA A 52 -0.04 -7.86 3.37
N LEU A 53 0.52 -7.03 4.25
CA LEU A 53 1.49 -6.00 3.86
C LEU A 53 2.69 -6.62 3.12
N ASP A 54 3.29 -7.66 3.70
CA ASP A 54 4.49 -8.29 3.14
C ASP A 54 4.21 -8.94 1.78
N ASP A 55 3.06 -9.60 1.62
CA ASP A 55 2.64 -10.19 0.35
C ASP A 55 2.39 -9.12 -0.72
N THR A 56 1.78 -8.00 -0.33
CA THR A 56 1.55 -6.84 -1.21
C THR A 56 2.87 -6.26 -1.69
N VAL A 57 3.81 -6.03 -0.77
CA VAL A 57 5.15 -5.51 -1.08
C VAL A 57 5.90 -6.48 -1.99
N ALA A 58 5.90 -7.78 -1.67
CA ALA A 58 6.56 -8.80 -2.47
C ALA A 58 5.99 -8.85 -3.89
N THR A 59 4.67 -8.76 -4.04
CA THR A 59 3.99 -8.72 -5.35
C THR A 59 4.44 -7.53 -6.18
N ILE A 60 4.43 -6.32 -5.60
CA ILE A 60 4.84 -5.09 -6.29
C ILE A 60 6.31 -5.14 -6.69
N LEU A 61 7.19 -5.59 -5.78
CA LEU A 61 8.62 -5.70 -6.07
C LEU A 61 8.89 -6.72 -7.17
N HIS A 62 8.19 -7.87 -7.17
CA HIS A 62 8.40 -8.91 -8.17
C HIS A 62 7.91 -8.46 -9.55
N ALA A 63 6.66 -7.99 -9.62
CA ALA A 63 6.07 -7.53 -10.87
C ALA A 63 6.77 -6.28 -11.42
N GLY A 64 7.33 -5.44 -10.56
CA GLY A 64 8.15 -4.28 -10.95
C GLY A 64 9.60 -4.61 -11.34
N GLY A 65 10.04 -5.87 -11.21
CA GLY A 65 11.43 -6.26 -11.48
C GLY A 65 12.44 -5.78 -10.43
N LEU A 66 11.98 -5.45 -9.23
CA LEU A 66 12.78 -4.87 -8.14
C LEU A 66 13.15 -5.86 -7.04
N SER A 67 12.66 -7.11 -7.06
CA SER A 67 12.95 -8.10 -6.00
C SER A 67 14.43 -8.41 -5.77
N GLY A 68 15.29 -8.18 -6.76
CA GLY A 68 16.75 -8.32 -6.64
C GLY A 68 17.51 -7.02 -6.86
N ALA A 69 16.82 -5.88 -6.96
CA ALA A 69 17.45 -4.60 -7.20
C ALA A 69 18.18 -4.13 -5.93
N VAL A 70 19.42 -3.67 -6.11
CA VAL A 70 20.13 -2.98 -5.03
C VAL A 70 19.45 -1.62 -4.81
N PRO A 71 19.03 -1.28 -3.57
CA PRO A 71 18.46 0.03 -3.30
C PRO A 71 19.40 1.14 -3.75
N GLY A 72 18.94 1.99 -4.68
CA GLY A 72 19.75 3.08 -5.25
C GLY A 72 20.03 4.22 -4.27
N THR A 73 19.29 4.27 -3.16
CA THR A 73 19.56 5.15 -2.02
C THR A 73 19.98 4.30 -0.82
N PRO A 74 21.03 4.69 -0.07
CA PRO A 74 21.41 3.98 1.14
C PRO A 74 20.22 3.87 2.09
N CYS A 75 20.07 2.69 2.71
CA CYS A 75 19.02 2.41 3.68
C CYS A 75 19.07 3.46 4.81
N PRO A 76 17.91 3.98 5.23
CA PRO A 76 17.81 4.95 6.31
C PRO A 76 18.00 4.31 7.69
N THR A 77 18.90 3.33 7.88
CA THR A 77 19.32 2.85 9.22
C THR A 77 19.92 3.96 10.09
N ARG A 78 20.01 5.20 9.59
CA ARG A 78 20.30 6.44 10.32
C ARG A 78 19.12 7.43 10.41
N CYS A 79 17.90 7.06 10.03
CA CYS A 79 16.71 7.90 10.12
C CYS A 79 15.98 7.66 11.46
N PRO A 80 15.43 8.71 12.08
CA PRO A 80 14.67 8.62 13.34
C PRO A 80 13.55 7.56 13.34
N HIS A 81 12.95 7.25 12.18
CA HIS A 81 11.85 6.28 12.06
C HIS A 81 12.32 4.82 12.21
N CYS A 82 13.50 4.47 11.69
CA CYS A 82 13.98 3.08 11.68
C CYS A 82 14.85 2.72 12.90
N ALA A 83 15.23 3.71 13.72
CA ALA A 83 16.05 3.51 14.92
C ALA A 83 15.38 2.64 16.01
N GLY A 84 14.06 2.43 15.93
CA GLY A 84 13.28 1.67 16.93
C GLY A 84 12.95 0.21 16.57
N THR A 85 13.26 -0.25 15.36
CA THR A 85 12.93 -1.62 14.89
C THR A 85 14.15 -2.26 14.24
N SER A 86 15.16 -2.60 15.05
CA SER A 86 16.18 -3.55 14.64
C SER A 86 15.64 -4.97 14.84
N VAL A 87 15.32 -5.65 13.73
CA VAL A 87 15.33 -7.12 13.74
C VAL A 87 16.81 -7.52 13.81
N PRO A 88 17.26 -8.28 14.83
CA PRO A 88 18.66 -8.69 14.89
C PRO A 88 19.00 -9.58 13.69
N PRO A 89 20.24 -9.52 13.17
CA PRO A 89 20.65 -10.41 12.10
C PRO A 89 20.57 -11.86 12.61
N ASN A 90 19.87 -12.70 11.85
CA ASN A 90 19.95 -14.15 12.01
C ASN A 90 21.38 -14.57 11.63
N VAL A 91 22.18 -14.93 12.63
CA VAL A 91 23.49 -15.56 12.44
C VAL A 91 23.27 -17.07 12.62
N PRO A 92 23.78 -17.92 11.70
CA PRO A 92 23.55 -19.38 11.74
C PRO A 92 24.10 -20.05 13.00
#